data_AF-A0A673N8I9-F1
#
_entry.id   AF-A0A673N8I9-F1
#
_cell.length_a   1.000
_cell.length_b   1.000
_cell.length_c   1.000
_cell.angle_alpha   90.00
_cell.angle_beta   90.00
_cell.angle_gamma   90.00
#
_symmetry.space_group_name_H-M   'P 1'
#
loop_
_entity.id
_entity.type
_entity.pdbx_description
1 polymer ?
#
loop_
_entity_poly.entity_id
_entity_poly.type
_entity_poly.pdbx_seq_one_letter_code
_entity_poly.pdbx_strand_id
1 'polypeptide(L)'
;MGTVPAIVLYIMSNDAKNNFTTSVKESYAQPFDQVKYEETCFEPWNANKCTRHRITYKTLYRQVVKMDYRRRYQCCRGFYESRNKCVPRCTKECVHGRCVAPDRCQCESGWRGEDCSSCRFGPNCAKECLCHNGGHCDPEKGQCQCDAGYTGERCNEECPVGTYGEDCKGVCDCANGARCYNIHGGCLCEPGFKGPRCDHRMCPDGTYGMHCEHRCLCNSQNTLSCHPLKGECTCQPGWAGLYCNETCAGGYYGNGCLEPCLCVNGGVCDTVTGQCHCSPGYTVSGQI
;
A
#
# COMPACT_ATOMS: atom_id res chain seq x y z
N MET A 1 16.61 -18.03 26.48
CA MET A 1 15.14 -17.85 26.43
C MET A 1 14.78 -16.85 27.51
N GLY A 2 14.57 -15.58 27.13
CA GLY A 2 14.33 -14.49 28.09
C GLY A 2 12.98 -14.67 28.78
N THR A 3 13.00 -14.86 30.09
CA THR A 3 11.82 -14.77 30.94
C THR A 3 11.28 -13.34 30.87
N VAL A 4 10.18 -13.11 30.14
CA VAL A 4 9.46 -11.84 30.19
C VAL A 4 9.09 -11.60 31.66
N PRO A 5 9.47 -10.46 32.26
CA PRO A 5 9.16 -10.21 33.66
C PRO A 5 7.65 -10.29 33.84
N ALA A 6 7.21 -11.03 34.87
CA ALA A 6 5.79 -11.22 35.22
C ALA A 6 5.02 -9.88 35.34
N ILE A 7 5.74 -8.77 35.48
CA ILE A 7 5.25 -7.39 35.54
C ILE A 7 4.43 -6.99 34.29
N VAL A 8 4.66 -7.57 33.10
CA VAL A 8 3.95 -7.15 31.86
C VAL A 8 2.59 -7.85 31.68
N LEU A 9 2.36 -8.98 32.35
CA LEU A 9 1.16 -9.80 32.18
C LEU A 9 0.04 -9.46 33.16
N TYR A 10 0.38 -8.83 34.29
CA TYR A 10 -0.54 -8.55 35.38
C TYR A 10 -0.50 -7.06 35.77
N ILE A 11 -1.66 -6.47 36.03
CA ILE A 11 -1.81 -5.19 36.70
C ILE A 11 -2.28 -5.43 38.14
N MET A 12 -1.79 -4.63 39.09
CA MET A 12 -2.35 -4.63 40.45
C MET A 12 -3.55 -3.68 40.50
N SER A 13 -4.69 -4.18 40.95
CA SER A 13 -5.87 -3.36 41.20
C SER A 13 -6.52 -3.71 42.53
N ASN A 14 -7.32 -2.77 43.04
CA ASN A 14 -8.11 -2.98 44.24
C ASN A 14 -9.22 -3.99 43.95
N ASP A 15 -9.26 -5.08 44.71
CA ASP A 15 -10.33 -6.05 44.65
C ASP A 15 -11.56 -5.49 45.35
N ALA A 16 -12.47 -4.91 44.56
CA ALA A 16 -13.71 -4.32 45.07
C ALA A 16 -14.60 -5.33 45.83
N LYS A 17 -14.39 -6.63 45.63
CA LYS A 17 -15.14 -7.70 46.32
C LYS A 17 -14.48 -8.15 47.63
N ASN A 18 -13.24 -7.73 47.91
CA ASN A 18 -12.48 -8.14 49.07
C ASN A 18 -11.90 -6.93 49.81
N ASN A 19 -12.74 -6.29 50.63
CA ASN A 19 -12.39 -5.13 51.43
C ASN A 19 -12.24 -5.49 52.92
N PHE A 20 -11.57 -4.61 53.67
CA PHE A 20 -11.39 -4.72 55.11
C PHE A 20 -11.41 -3.35 55.75
N THR A 21 -11.71 -3.30 57.05
CA THR A 21 -11.72 -2.07 57.83
C THR A 21 -10.40 -1.87 58.54
N THR A 22 -9.84 -0.66 58.44
CA THR A 22 -8.59 -0.27 59.12
C THR A 22 -8.84 0.91 60.03
N SER A 23 -8.36 0.84 61.27
CA SER A 23 -8.40 1.96 62.21
C SER A 23 -7.30 2.96 61.87
N VAL A 24 -7.68 4.17 61.47
CA VAL A 24 -6.76 5.26 61.14
C VAL A 24 -6.95 6.40 62.13
N LYS A 25 -5.85 7.03 62.54
CA LYS A 25 -5.89 8.24 63.37
C LYS A 25 -6.15 9.44 62.47
N GLU A 26 -7.32 10.06 62.61
CA GLU A 26 -7.73 11.21 61.81
C GLU A 26 -7.83 12.47 62.68
N SER A 27 -7.29 13.57 62.19
CA SER A 27 -7.35 14.88 62.87
C SER A 27 -8.71 15.53 62.67
N TYR A 28 -9.26 16.12 63.73
CA TYR A 28 -10.46 16.95 63.66
C TYR A 28 -10.27 18.24 64.49
N ALA A 29 -10.95 19.30 64.07
CA ALA A 29 -10.95 20.58 64.77
C ALA A 29 -12.02 20.57 65.87
N GLN A 30 -11.60 20.64 67.14
CA GLN A 30 -12.53 20.80 68.25
C GLN A 30 -12.64 22.28 68.63
N PRO A 31 -13.84 22.89 68.60
CA PRO A 31 -14.03 24.25 69.09
C PRO A 31 -13.86 24.30 70.61
N PHE A 32 -13.24 25.37 71.08
CA PHE A 32 -13.19 25.72 72.50
C PHE A 32 -13.24 27.23 72.67
N ASP A 33 -13.85 27.65 73.76
CA ASP A 33 -14.05 29.05 74.07
C ASP A 33 -12.84 29.62 74.81
N GLN A 34 -12.23 30.66 74.25
CA GLN A 34 -11.18 31.43 74.91
C GLN A 34 -11.76 32.77 75.35
N VAL A 35 -11.82 32.97 76.66
CA VAL A 35 -12.15 34.27 77.25
C VAL A 35 -10.94 35.19 77.04
N LYS A 36 -11.08 36.19 76.17
CA LYS A 36 -10.10 37.28 76.11
C LYS A 36 -10.50 38.32 77.16
N TYR A 37 -9.50 38.78 77.90
CA TYR A 37 -9.49 39.82 78.95
C TYR A 37 -10.63 40.85 78.91
N GLU A 38 -11.02 41.28 80.11
CA GLU A 38 -12.13 42.21 80.40
C GLU A 38 -12.01 43.54 79.64
N GLU A 39 -12.99 43.85 78.79
CA GLU A 39 -13.15 45.18 78.19
C GLU A 39 -14.23 45.95 79.01
N THR A 40 -14.02 47.24 79.27
CA THR A 40 -15.04 48.10 79.91
C THR A 40 -16.16 48.39 78.92
N CYS A 41 -17.37 47.92 79.24
CA CYS A 41 -18.55 48.24 78.46
C CYS A 41 -18.89 49.74 78.58
N PHE A 42 -19.16 50.40 77.45
CA PHE A 42 -19.49 51.82 77.41
C PHE A 42 -20.96 52.01 77.81
N GLU A 43 -21.24 51.94 79.11
CA GLU A 43 -22.45 52.50 79.71
C GLU A 43 -22.04 53.55 80.76
N PRO A 44 -22.63 54.76 80.74
CA PRO A 44 -21.90 55.93 81.18
C PRO A 44 -21.84 56.10 82.72
N TRP A 45 -22.43 55.18 83.50
CA TRP A 45 -22.62 55.35 84.96
C TRP A 45 -22.45 54.06 85.80
N ASN A 46 -21.77 53.01 85.32
CA ASN A 46 -21.24 51.91 86.17
C ASN A 46 -20.17 51.07 85.46
N ALA A 47 -19.04 50.82 86.13
CA ALA A 47 -17.92 50.04 85.60
C ALA A 47 -18.18 48.52 85.73
N ASN A 48 -19.09 47.99 84.91
CA ASN A 48 -19.27 46.54 84.78
C ASN A 48 -18.30 45.98 83.73
N LYS A 49 -17.60 44.90 84.09
CA LYS A 49 -16.65 44.19 83.22
C LYS A 49 -17.41 43.21 82.33
N CYS A 50 -17.27 43.34 81.02
CA CYS A 50 -17.87 42.42 80.06
C CYS A 50 -16.82 41.45 79.53
N THR A 51 -17.13 40.15 79.50
CA THR A 51 -16.24 39.12 78.95
C THR A 51 -16.49 38.94 77.46
N ARG A 52 -15.45 39.08 76.64
CA ARG A 52 -15.53 38.80 75.20
C ARG A 52 -15.04 37.39 74.92
N HIS A 53 -15.98 36.54 74.50
CA HIS A 53 -15.74 35.15 74.15
C HIS A 53 -15.29 35.03 72.69
N ARG A 54 -14.25 34.24 72.43
CA ARG A 54 -13.80 33.91 71.07
C ARG A 54 -13.67 32.40 70.95
N ILE A 55 -14.46 31.82 70.04
CA ILE A 55 -14.31 30.41 69.67
C ILE A 55 -13.00 30.26 68.89
N THR A 56 -12.11 29.44 69.42
CA THR A 56 -10.88 29.00 68.76
C THR A 56 -10.92 27.49 68.59
N TYR A 57 -10.12 26.94 67.69
CA TYR A 57 -10.11 25.51 67.39
C TYR A 57 -8.77 24.91 67.75
N LYS A 58 -8.80 23.76 68.42
CA LYS A 58 -7.60 22.93 68.62
C LYS A 58 -7.70 21.67 67.77
N THR A 59 -6.58 21.26 67.20
CA THR A 59 -6.50 20.00 66.46
C THR A 59 -6.41 18.85 67.46
N LEU A 60 -7.42 18.00 67.46
CA LEU A 60 -7.42 16.73 68.19
C LEU A 60 -7.45 15.56 67.21
N TYR A 61 -7.20 14.37 67.73
CA TYR A 61 -7.18 13.15 66.94
C TYR A 61 -8.21 12.18 67.46
N ARG A 62 -8.95 11.55 66.56
CA ARG A 62 -9.85 10.44 66.87
C ARG A 62 -9.49 9.23 66.04
N GLN A 63 -9.81 8.05 66.53
CA GLN A 63 -9.74 6.84 65.72
C GLN A 63 -10.99 6.77 64.86
N VAL A 64 -10.78 6.66 63.54
CA VAL A 64 -11.85 6.42 62.57
C VAL A 64 -11.59 5.11 61.86
N VAL A 65 -12.65 4.42 61.48
CA VAL A 65 -12.56 3.19 60.71
C VAL A 65 -12.73 3.56 59.24
N LYS A 66 -11.70 3.31 58.42
CA LYS A 66 -11.75 3.49 56.95
C LYS A 66 -11.77 2.13 56.26
N MET A 67 -12.48 2.05 55.13
CA MET A 67 -12.45 0.86 54.28
C MET A 67 -11.22 0.91 53.39
N ASP A 68 -10.47 -0.19 53.38
CA ASP A 68 -9.35 -0.42 52.47
C ASP A 68 -9.63 -1.68 51.63
N TYR A 69 -9.01 -1.78 50.48
CA TYR A 69 -9.25 -2.84 49.51
C TYR A 69 -8.02 -3.73 49.41
N ARG A 70 -8.21 -5.05 49.42
CA ARG A 70 -7.11 -5.97 49.14
C ARG A 70 -6.71 -5.83 47.69
N ARG A 71 -5.41 -5.75 47.43
CA ARG A 71 -4.90 -5.71 46.05
C ARG A 71 -4.88 -7.12 45.47
N ARG A 72 -5.38 -7.27 44.25
CA ARG A 72 -5.30 -8.52 43.48
C ARG A 72 -4.61 -8.25 42.13
N TYR A 73 -3.88 -9.25 41.64
CA TYR A 73 -3.34 -9.26 40.29
C TYR A 73 -4.45 -9.58 39.28
N GLN A 74 -4.65 -8.70 38.31
CA GLN A 74 -5.57 -8.88 37.19
C GLN A 74 -4.80 -8.97 35.89
N CYS A 75 -5.31 -9.71 34.91
CA CYS A 75 -4.66 -9.83 33.61
C CYS A 75 -4.69 -8.51 32.82
N CYS A 76 -3.60 -8.20 32.14
CA CYS A 76 -3.53 -7.09 31.20
C CYS A 76 -4.49 -7.28 30.01
N ARG A 77 -4.80 -6.18 29.31
CA ARG A 77 -5.60 -6.22 28.08
C ARG A 77 -4.96 -7.18 27.06
N GLY A 78 -5.80 -7.99 26.41
CA GLY A 78 -5.34 -9.02 25.47
C GLY A 78 -5.00 -10.36 26.12
N PHE A 79 -5.18 -10.50 27.44
CA PHE A 79 -5.05 -11.76 28.17
C PHE A 79 -6.35 -12.10 28.89
N TYR A 80 -6.61 -13.39 29.09
CA TYR A 80 -7.73 -13.87 29.90
C TYR A 80 -7.21 -14.75 31.05
N GLU A 81 -7.95 -14.77 32.16
CA GLU A 81 -7.58 -15.57 33.33
C GLU A 81 -8.03 -17.03 33.14
N SER A 82 -7.09 -17.96 33.24
CA SER A 82 -7.36 -19.40 33.25
C SER A 82 -6.45 -20.08 34.28
N ARG A 83 -7.03 -20.82 35.23
CA ARG A 83 -6.31 -21.50 36.33
C ARG A 83 -5.30 -20.59 37.06
N ASN A 84 -5.72 -19.38 37.44
CA ASN A 84 -4.89 -18.34 38.08
C ASN A 84 -3.65 -17.91 37.26
N LYS A 85 -3.68 -18.07 35.94
CA LYS A 85 -2.65 -17.59 35.01
C LYS A 85 -3.29 -16.73 33.93
N CYS A 86 -2.58 -15.69 33.51
CA CYS A 86 -2.97 -14.90 32.34
C CYS A 86 -2.51 -15.59 31.05
N VAL A 87 -3.47 -16.01 30.24
CA VAL A 87 -3.27 -16.66 28.94
C VAL A 87 -3.56 -15.65 27.83
N PRO A 88 -2.69 -15.51 26.81
CA PRO A 88 -2.92 -14.57 25.71
C PRO A 88 -4.18 -14.92 24.93
N ARG A 89 -4.90 -13.90 24.47
CA ARG A 89 -6.08 -14.00 23.62
C ARG A 89 -5.69 -13.68 22.18
N CYS A 90 -5.94 -14.61 21.27
CA CYS A 90 -5.85 -14.39 19.83
C CYS A 90 -7.28 -14.31 19.27
N THR A 91 -7.55 -13.28 18.48
CA THR A 91 -8.88 -13.03 17.88
C THR A 91 -9.16 -14.00 16.75
N LYS A 92 -8.13 -14.35 15.99
CA LYS A 92 -8.11 -15.48 15.05
C LYS A 92 -7.47 -16.68 15.73
N GLU A 93 -7.99 -17.87 15.45
CA GLU A 93 -7.41 -19.11 15.96
C GLU A 93 -6.06 -19.38 15.28
N CYS A 94 -5.04 -19.78 16.06
CA CYS A 94 -3.77 -20.23 15.50
C CYS A 94 -3.94 -21.67 15.02
N VAL A 95 -4.23 -21.89 13.73
CA VAL A 95 -4.64 -23.19 13.17
C VAL A 95 -3.56 -24.25 13.41
N HIS A 96 -2.33 -23.98 12.96
CA HIS A 96 -1.15 -24.83 13.17
C HIS A 96 -0.13 -24.14 14.05
N GLY A 97 -0.56 -23.74 15.24
CA GLY A 97 0.30 -23.03 16.18
C GLY A 97 -0.36 -22.77 17.52
N ARG A 98 0.31 -21.95 18.33
CA ARG A 98 -0.19 -21.55 19.66
C ARG A 98 -0.13 -20.04 19.83
N CYS A 99 -1.11 -19.50 20.53
CA CYS A 99 -1.13 -18.08 20.90
C CYS A 99 -0.05 -17.83 21.97
N VAL A 100 0.93 -16.98 21.67
CA VAL A 100 2.05 -16.66 22.59
C VAL A 100 2.02 -15.24 23.11
N ALA A 101 1.28 -14.35 22.46
CA ALA A 101 0.96 -12.99 22.90
C ALA A 101 -0.40 -12.58 22.32
N PRO A 102 -1.01 -11.48 22.76
CA PRO A 102 -2.26 -10.99 22.18
C PRO A 102 -2.14 -10.87 20.66
N ASP A 103 -3.02 -11.56 19.94
CA ASP A 103 -3.05 -11.65 18.47
C ASP A 103 -1.72 -12.07 17.80
N ARG A 104 -0.86 -12.81 18.52
CA ARG A 104 0.41 -13.32 17.98
C ARG A 104 0.53 -14.82 18.14
N CYS A 105 0.52 -15.52 17.02
CA CYS A 105 0.74 -16.95 16.95
C CYS A 105 2.23 -17.30 16.85
N GLN A 106 2.64 -18.38 17.51
CA GLN A 106 3.87 -19.11 17.22
C GLN A 106 3.48 -20.34 16.42
N CYS A 107 3.90 -20.41 15.16
CA CYS A 107 3.56 -21.50 14.26
C CYS A 107 4.43 -22.74 14.47
N GLU A 108 3.87 -23.89 14.14
CA GLU A 108 4.58 -25.15 13.99
C GLU A 108 5.55 -25.10 12.80
N SER A 109 6.55 -25.99 12.79
CA SER A 109 7.55 -26.03 11.71
C SER A 109 6.90 -26.19 10.33
N GLY A 110 7.23 -25.29 9.41
CA GLY A 110 6.69 -25.29 8.05
C GLY A 110 5.43 -24.45 7.86
N TRP A 111 4.78 -24.01 8.94
CA TRP A 111 3.62 -23.09 8.91
C TRP A 111 4.04 -21.64 9.16
N ARG A 112 3.33 -20.70 8.54
CA ARG A 112 3.57 -19.25 8.56
C ARG A 112 2.26 -18.47 8.40
N GLY A 113 2.36 -17.15 8.44
CA GLY A 113 1.20 -16.24 8.42
C GLY A 113 0.74 -15.87 9.83
N GLU A 114 -0.21 -14.94 9.92
CA GLU A 114 -0.68 -14.41 11.21
C GLU A 114 -1.41 -15.45 12.07
N ASP A 115 -2.14 -16.36 11.42
CA ASP A 115 -2.94 -17.43 12.03
C ASP A 115 -2.34 -18.83 11.82
N CYS A 116 -1.11 -18.90 11.29
CA CYS A 116 -0.44 -20.15 10.94
C CYS A 116 -1.23 -21.01 9.94
N SER A 117 -2.05 -20.41 9.07
CA SER A 117 -2.80 -21.11 8.02
C SER A 117 -2.00 -21.35 6.74
N SER A 118 -0.91 -20.61 6.51
CA SER A 118 -0.10 -20.73 5.31
C SER A 118 1.03 -21.73 5.54
N CYS A 119 1.19 -22.72 4.67
CA CYS A 119 2.29 -23.68 4.77
C CYS A 119 3.30 -23.55 3.63
N ARG A 120 4.48 -24.09 3.88
CA ARG A 120 5.45 -24.57 2.87
C ARG A 120 4.87 -25.82 2.19
N PHE A 121 5.31 -26.18 0.98
CA PHE A 121 4.64 -27.24 0.20
C PHE A 121 5.15 -28.65 0.51
N GLY A 122 4.34 -29.66 0.15
CA GLY A 122 4.69 -31.08 0.26
C GLY A 122 4.49 -31.66 1.67
N PRO A 123 4.85 -32.94 1.88
CA PRO A 123 4.58 -33.64 3.15
C PRO A 123 5.28 -32.95 4.32
N ASN A 124 4.53 -32.72 5.40
CA ASN A 124 4.96 -32.01 6.60
C ASN A 124 5.45 -30.57 6.36
N CYS A 125 5.04 -29.93 5.26
CA CYS A 125 5.37 -28.53 4.97
C CYS A 125 6.88 -28.27 4.95
N ALA A 126 7.67 -29.26 4.50
CA ALA A 126 9.12 -29.22 4.60
C ALA A 126 9.79 -28.46 3.43
N LYS A 127 9.09 -28.22 2.31
CA LYS A 127 9.68 -27.64 1.10
C LYS A 127 9.31 -26.17 0.90
N GLU A 128 10.30 -25.36 0.59
CA GLU A 128 10.14 -23.91 0.42
C GLU A 128 9.46 -23.54 -0.89
N CYS A 129 8.32 -22.85 -0.83
CA CYS A 129 7.73 -22.20 -1.99
C CYS A 129 8.48 -20.91 -2.32
N LEU A 130 8.93 -20.76 -3.56
CA LEU A 130 9.63 -19.57 -4.07
C LEU A 130 8.78 -18.85 -5.13
N CYS A 131 7.57 -18.42 -4.75
CA CYS A 131 6.72 -17.60 -5.61
C CYS A 131 7.08 -16.12 -5.43
N HIS A 132 7.21 -15.39 -6.54
CA HIS A 132 7.53 -13.96 -6.56
C HIS A 132 6.29 -13.12 -6.84
N ASN A 133 6.42 -11.79 -6.69
CA ASN A 133 5.41 -10.80 -7.08
C ASN A 133 3.99 -11.04 -6.54
N GLY A 134 3.88 -11.52 -5.29
CA GLY A 134 2.59 -11.78 -4.65
C GLY A 134 2.00 -13.17 -4.96
N GLY A 135 2.63 -13.96 -5.83
CA GLY A 135 2.16 -15.28 -6.23
C GLY A 135 1.89 -16.21 -5.04
N HIS A 136 0.78 -16.93 -5.13
CA HIS A 136 0.28 -17.83 -4.09
C HIS A 136 0.77 -19.26 -4.35
N CYS A 137 1.24 -19.95 -3.32
CA CYS A 137 1.73 -21.32 -3.47
C CYS A 137 0.62 -22.34 -3.18
N ASP A 138 0.51 -23.34 -4.05
CA ASP A 138 -0.27 -24.55 -3.79
C ASP A 138 0.41 -25.36 -2.67
N PRO A 139 -0.27 -25.58 -1.53
CA PRO A 139 0.32 -26.25 -0.36
C PRO A 139 0.63 -27.74 -0.60
N GLU A 140 -0.05 -28.40 -1.53
CA GLU A 140 0.14 -29.82 -1.84
C GLU A 140 1.21 -30.02 -2.90
N LYS A 141 1.12 -29.26 -4.01
CA LYS A 141 1.95 -29.44 -5.21
C LYS A 141 3.19 -28.55 -5.22
N GLY A 142 3.14 -27.40 -4.56
CA GLY A 142 4.21 -26.39 -4.61
C GLY A 142 4.22 -25.52 -5.86
N GLN A 143 3.17 -25.57 -6.67
CA GLN A 143 3.03 -24.73 -7.86
C GLN A 143 2.63 -23.31 -7.46
N CYS A 144 3.17 -22.32 -8.17
CA CYS A 144 2.80 -20.93 -7.95
C CYS A 144 1.61 -20.55 -8.84
N GLN A 145 0.57 -20.01 -8.22
CA GLN A 145 -0.48 -19.27 -8.89
C GLN A 145 -0.10 -17.79 -8.88
N CYS A 146 0.05 -17.20 -10.06
CA CYS A 146 0.55 -15.84 -10.18
C CYS A 146 -0.54 -14.80 -10.01
N ASP A 147 -0.20 -13.72 -9.31
CA ASP A 147 -1.04 -12.53 -9.27
C ASP A 147 -1.09 -11.86 -10.66
N ALA A 148 -2.13 -11.05 -10.87
CA ALA A 148 -2.36 -10.36 -12.14
C ALA A 148 -1.14 -9.54 -12.59
N GLY A 149 -0.79 -9.69 -13.88
CA GLY A 149 0.34 -9.03 -14.50
C GLY A 149 1.66 -9.82 -14.47
N TYR A 150 1.69 -11.00 -13.84
CA TYR A 150 2.86 -11.86 -13.78
C TYR A 150 2.58 -13.27 -14.29
N THR A 151 3.63 -13.94 -14.76
CA THR A 151 3.59 -15.29 -15.32
C THR A 151 4.90 -16.05 -15.02
N GLY A 152 4.98 -17.27 -15.54
CA GLY A 152 6.07 -18.21 -15.33
C GLY A 152 5.88 -19.07 -14.08
N GLU A 153 6.63 -20.17 -13.99
CA GLU A 153 6.54 -21.18 -12.92
C GLU A 153 6.67 -20.62 -11.49
N ARG A 154 7.35 -19.47 -11.35
CA ARG A 154 7.59 -18.79 -10.07
C ARG A 154 7.07 -17.36 -10.02
N CYS A 155 6.27 -16.94 -11.01
CA CYS A 155 5.69 -15.60 -11.06
C CYS A 155 6.73 -14.46 -11.10
N ASN A 156 7.90 -14.73 -11.66
CA ASN A 156 9.01 -13.78 -11.76
C ASN A 156 9.05 -13.04 -13.10
N GLU A 157 8.18 -13.40 -14.05
CA GLU A 157 8.10 -12.80 -15.37
C GLU A 157 6.88 -11.88 -15.43
N GLU A 158 7.01 -10.70 -16.01
CA GLU A 158 5.86 -9.85 -16.31
C GLU A 158 5.09 -10.43 -17.51
N CYS A 159 3.81 -10.07 -17.65
CA CYS A 159 3.06 -10.44 -18.83
C CYS A 159 3.75 -9.98 -20.13
N PRO A 160 3.75 -10.82 -21.19
CA PRO A 160 4.30 -10.46 -22.49
C PRO A 160 3.72 -9.14 -23.02
N VAL A 161 4.52 -8.40 -23.80
CA VAL A 161 4.09 -7.13 -24.40
C VAL A 161 2.80 -7.32 -25.19
N GLY A 162 1.78 -6.51 -24.87
CA GLY A 162 0.46 -6.59 -25.49
C GLY A 162 -0.56 -7.44 -24.71
N THR A 163 -0.18 -8.01 -23.56
CA THR A 163 -1.07 -8.79 -22.70
C THR A 163 -1.08 -8.29 -21.25
N TYR A 164 -2.15 -8.57 -20.50
CA TYR A 164 -2.31 -8.14 -19.12
C TYR A 164 -3.26 -9.03 -18.30
N GLY A 165 -3.30 -8.80 -16.99
CA GLY A 165 -4.28 -9.40 -16.07
C GLY A 165 -3.84 -10.77 -15.53
N GLU A 166 -4.80 -11.49 -14.95
CA GLU A 166 -4.59 -12.85 -14.46
C GLU A 166 -4.28 -13.80 -15.64
N ASP A 167 -3.26 -14.64 -15.47
CA ASP A 167 -2.71 -15.53 -16.51
C ASP A 167 -2.32 -14.82 -17.82
N CYS A 168 -2.19 -13.49 -17.84
CA CYS A 168 -1.93 -12.69 -19.04
C CYS A 168 -2.93 -12.93 -20.18
N LYS A 169 -4.20 -13.26 -19.86
CA LYS A 169 -5.24 -13.53 -20.86
C LYS A 169 -5.88 -12.27 -21.44
N GLY A 170 -5.75 -11.13 -20.77
CA GLY A 170 -6.21 -9.84 -21.28
C GLY A 170 -5.33 -9.38 -22.44
N VAL A 171 -5.95 -8.87 -23.51
CA VAL A 171 -5.23 -8.31 -24.67
C VAL A 171 -5.34 -6.79 -24.64
N CYS A 172 -4.20 -6.13 -24.77
CA CYS A 172 -4.13 -4.68 -24.71
C CYS A 172 -4.76 -4.00 -25.92
N ASP A 173 -5.52 -2.93 -25.66
CA ASP A 173 -6.29 -2.21 -26.68
C ASP A 173 -5.84 -0.75 -26.81
N CYS A 174 -4.54 -0.56 -26.99
CA CYS A 174 -3.90 0.75 -27.08
C CYS A 174 -3.53 1.10 -28.53
N ALA A 175 -3.70 2.37 -28.91
CA ALA A 175 -3.39 2.89 -30.23
C ALA A 175 -2.06 3.66 -30.27
N ASN A 176 -1.60 4.01 -31.47
CA ASN A 176 -0.45 4.90 -31.72
C ASN A 176 0.85 4.46 -31.01
N GLY A 177 1.10 3.15 -30.94
CA GLY A 177 2.32 2.60 -30.33
C GLY A 177 2.36 2.68 -28.80
N ALA A 178 1.24 3.06 -28.15
CA ALA A 178 1.15 3.12 -26.70
C ALA A 178 1.31 1.73 -26.06
N ARG A 179 1.96 1.70 -24.90
CA ARG A 179 2.12 0.49 -24.09
C ARG A 179 0.98 0.38 -23.08
N CYS A 180 0.59 -0.84 -22.72
CA CYS A 180 -0.36 -1.07 -21.65
C CYS A 180 0.33 -1.50 -20.35
N TYR A 181 -0.32 -1.25 -19.22
CA TYR A 181 0.07 -1.80 -17.94
C TYR A 181 -0.27 -3.30 -17.87
N ASN A 182 0.71 -4.13 -17.52
CA ASN A 182 0.58 -5.59 -17.39
C ASN A 182 -0.49 -6.03 -16.37
N ILE A 183 -0.77 -5.24 -15.33
CA ILE A 183 -1.71 -5.65 -14.27
C ILE A 183 -3.18 -5.52 -14.72
N HIS A 184 -3.52 -4.41 -15.38
CA HIS A 184 -4.92 -4.01 -15.60
C HIS A 184 -5.23 -3.52 -17.02
N GLY A 185 -4.23 -3.46 -17.91
CA GLY A 185 -4.42 -3.20 -19.33
C GLY A 185 -4.61 -1.73 -19.71
N GLY A 186 -4.58 -0.80 -18.74
CA GLY A 186 -4.66 0.64 -19.01
C GLY A 186 -3.50 1.11 -19.91
N CYS A 187 -3.76 2.08 -20.78
CA CYS A 187 -2.77 2.55 -21.75
C CYS A 187 -1.92 3.72 -21.20
N LEU A 188 -0.61 3.58 -21.35
CA LEU A 188 0.37 4.65 -21.19
C LEU A 188 0.60 5.30 -22.56
N CYS A 189 0.02 6.47 -22.77
CA CYS A 189 0.06 7.14 -24.07
C CYS A 189 1.45 7.68 -24.39
N GLU A 190 1.85 7.51 -25.65
CA GLU A 190 2.97 8.24 -26.22
C GLU A 190 2.70 9.75 -26.19
N PRO A 191 3.74 10.60 -26.04
CA PRO A 191 3.57 12.04 -25.97
C PRO A 191 2.80 12.61 -27.16
N GLY A 192 1.83 13.48 -26.91
CA GLY A 192 0.98 14.07 -27.97
C GLY A 192 -0.32 13.31 -28.27
N PHE A 193 -0.54 12.17 -27.60
CA PHE A 193 -1.79 11.41 -27.65
C PHE A 193 -2.46 11.34 -26.27
N LYS A 194 -3.77 11.14 -26.25
CA LYS A 194 -4.59 11.10 -25.04
C LYS A 194 -5.78 10.15 -25.20
N GLY A 195 -6.55 10.02 -24.11
CA GLY A 195 -7.72 9.16 -24.04
C GLY A 195 -7.39 7.78 -23.49
N PRO A 196 -8.41 6.98 -23.14
CA PRO A 196 -8.22 5.68 -22.50
C PRO A 196 -7.46 4.67 -23.38
N ARG A 197 -7.56 4.84 -24.71
CA ARG A 197 -6.88 4.01 -25.71
C ARG A 197 -5.71 4.72 -26.40
N CYS A 198 -5.41 5.98 -26.04
CA CYS A 198 -4.38 6.78 -26.69
C CYS A 198 -4.61 7.02 -28.20
N ASP A 199 -5.85 6.92 -28.65
CA ASP A 199 -6.28 7.11 -30.03
C ASP A 199 -6.57 8.58 -30.37
N HIS A 200 -6.79 9.41 -29.36
CA HIS A 200 -7.08 10.83 -29.56
C HIS A 200 -5.78 11.64 -29.65
N ARG A 201 -5.62 12.37 -30.75
CA ARG A 201 -4.56 13.36 -30.90
C ARG A 201 -4.79 14.55 -29.97
N MET A 202 -3.72 15.12 -29.41
CA MET A 202 -3.81 16.34 -28.62
C MET A 202 -4.03 17.57 -29.50
N CYS A 203 -3.47 17.58 -30.70
CA CYS A 203 -3.62 18.65 -31.70
C CYS A 203 -4.47 18.22 -32.89
N PRO A 204 -5.16 19.18 -33.54
CA PRO A 204 -5.79 18.96 -34.85
C PRO A 204 -4.78 18.53 -35.92
N ASP A 205 -5.28 17.95 -37.00
CA ASP A 205 -4.42 17.54 -38.12
C ASP A 205 -3.68 18.72 -38.74
N GLY A 206 -2.37 18.55 -38.92
CA GLY A 206 -1.48 19.54 -39.52
C GLY A 206 -0.91 20.58 -38.55
N THR A 207 -1.20 20.50 -37.26
CA THR A 207 -0.53 21.30 -36.23
C THR A 207 0.13 20.43 -35.15
N TYR A 208 1.12 21.00 -34.49
CA TYR A 208 1.85 20.33 -33.43
C TYR A 208 2.32 21.30 -32.33
N GLY A 209 2.75 20.72 -31.21
CA GLY A 209 3.28 21.45 -30.05
C GLY A 209 2.45 21.21 -28.80
N MET A 210 2.91 21.74 -27.67
CA MET A 210 2.17 21.63 -26.41
C MET A 210 0.84 22.38 -26.44
N HIS A 211 0.75 23.43 -27.27
CA HIS A 211 -0.42 24.28 -27.44
C HIS A 211 -0.91 24.34 -28.90
N CYS A 212 -0.46 23.41 -29.75
CA CYS A 212 -0.80 23.32 -31.17
C CYS A 212 -0.49 24.60 -31.97
N GLU A 213 0.55 25.31 -31.55
CA GLU A 213 0.94 26.62 -32.07
C GLU A 213 1.76 26.54 -33.37
N HIS A 214 2.33 25.37 -33.68
CA HIS A 214 3.16 25.17 -34.85
C HIS A 214 2.41 24.41 -35.95
N ARG A 215 2.68 24.77 -37.21
CA ARG A 215 2.14 24.06 -38.39
C ARG A 215 3.16 23.05 -38.88
N CYS A 216 2.69 21.86 -39.23
CA CYS A 216 3.55 20.83 -39.81
C CYS A 216 4.09 21.29 -41.17
N LEU A 217 5.39 21.08 -41.40
CA LEU A 217 6.09 21.44 -42.64
C LEU A 217 6.10 20.30 -43.67
N CYS A 218 5.41 19.20 -43.38
CA CYS A 218 5.33 18.02 -44.24
C CYS A 218 4.67 18.32 -45.59
N ASN A 219 5.11 17.64 -46.65
CA ASN A 219 4.44 17.67 -47.94
C ASN A 219 3.07 16.99 -47.85
N SER A 220 1.99 17.75 -48.01
CA SER A 220 0.62 17.26 -47.80
C SER A 220 0.17 16.13 -48.74
N GLN A 221 0.80 15.99 -49.91
CA GLN A 221 0.44 14.94 -50.87
C GLN A 221 1.09 13.59 -50.53
N ASN A 222 2.29 13.64 -49.93
CA ASN A 222 3.15 12.48 -49.71
C ASN A 222 3.28 12.11 -48.23
N THR A 223 2.53 12.78 -47.36
CA THR A 223 2.54 12.54 -45.91
C THR A 223 1.32 11.73 -45.52
N LEU A 224 1.53 10.71 -44.69
CA LEU A 224 0.47 9.94 -44.06
C LEU A 224 -0.06 10.66 -42.81
N SER A 225 0.84 11.13 -41.95
CA SER A 225 0.49 11.88 -40.74
C SER A 225 1.65 12.74 -40.25
N CYS A 226 1.35 13.72 -39.40
CA CYS A 226 2.33 14.53 -38.69
C CYS A 226 2.16 14.31 -37.18
N HIS A 227 3.27 14.10 -36.46
CA HIS A 227 3.24 13.82 -35.04
C HIS A 227 2.72 15.03 -34.24
N PRO A 228 1.67 14.88 -33.40
CA PRO A 228 0.96 16.00 -32.78
C PRO A 228 1.78 16.78 -31.75
N LEU A 229 2.82 16.18 -31.16
CA LEU A 229 3.75 16.91 -30.28
C LEU A 229 5.04 17.39 -30.96
N LYS A 230 5.67 16.53 -31.77
CA LYS A 230 7.02 16.76 -32.32
C LYS A 230 7.05 17.39 -33.71
N GLY A 231 5.95 17.31 -34.47
CA GLY A 231 5.90 17.78 -35.85
C GLY A 231 6.58 16.85 -36.87
N GLU A 232 7.03 15.67 -36.45
CA GLU A 232 7.69 14.67 -37.31
C GLU A 232 6.70 14.11 -38.34
N CYS A 233 7.13 14.02 -39.60
CA CYS A 233 6.31 13.56 -40.70
C CYS A 233 6.45 12.04 -40.87
N THR A 234 5.32 11.32 -40.91
CA THR A 234 5.28 9.94 -41.38
C THR A 234 4.97 9.96 -42.87
N CYS A 235 5.91 9.56 -43.71
CA CYS A 235 5.75 9.61 -45.16
C CYS A 235 4.97 8.40 -45.70
N GLN A 236 4.21 8.62 -46.77
CA GLN A 236 3.56 7.56 -47.52
C GLN A 236 4.60 6.61 -48.16
N PRO A 237 4.22 5.38 -48.54
CA PRO A 237 5.13 4.46 -49.21
C PRO A 237 5.76 5.08 -50.47
N GLY A 238 7.06 4.82 -50.68
CA GLY A 238 7.83 5.40 -51.79
C GLY A 238 8.44 6.78 -51.52
N TRP A 239 8.07 7.43 -50.40
CA TRP A 239 8.53 8.76 -50.03
C TRP A 239 9.33 8.76 -48.72
N ALA A 240 10.33 9.64 -48.67
CA ALA A 240 11.31 9.78 -47.60
C ALA A 240 11.61 11.25 -47.30
N GLY A 241 12.51 11.44 -46.33
CA GLY A 241 13.00 12.75 -45.92
C GLY A 241 12.17 13.36 -44.80
N LEU A 242 12.73 14.37 -44.13
CA LEU A 242 12.13 15.01 -42.96
C LEU A 242 10.74 15.62 -43.25
N TYR A 243 10.51 16.03 -44.51
CA TYR A 243 9.27 16.66 -44.95
C TYR A 243 8.53 15.86 -46.04
N CYS A 244 8.90 14.60 -46.28
CA CYS A 244 8.29 13.74 -47.32
C CYS A 244 8.38 14.32 -48.74
N ASN A 245 9.49 15.00 -49.04
CA ASN A 245 9.78 15.62 -50.33
C ASN A 245 10.81 14.85 -51.16
N GLU A 246 11.34 13.74 -50.64
CA GLU A 246 12.33 12.89 -51.29
C GLU A 246 11.72 11.53 -51.62
N THR A 247 12.24 10.86 -52.64
CA THR A 247 11.83 9.48 -52.97
C THR A 247 12.72 8.49 -52.25
N CYS A 248 12.24 7.24 -52.07
CA CYS A 248 13.07 6.21 -51.42
C CYS A 248 14.41 6.02 -52.13
N ALA A 249 15.47 5.91 -51.33
CA ALA A 249 16.74 5.41 -51.81
C ALA A 249 16.61 3.96 -52.29
N GLY A 250 17.42 3.59 -53.29
CA GLY A 250 17.42 2.23 -53.82
C GLY A 250 17.69 1.18 -52.74
N GLY A 251 16.89 0.12 -52.72
CA GLY A 251 16.99 -0.96 -51.74
C GLY A 251 16.11 -0.80 -50.51
N TYR A 252 15.23 0.21 -50.46
CA TYR A 252 14.24 0.39 -49.40
C TYR A 252 12.84 0.65 -49.97
N TYR A 253 11.82 0.28 -49.21
CA TYR A 253 10.42 0.47 -49.58
C TYR A 253 9.54 0.74 -48.35
N GLY A 254 8.24 0.95 -48.59
CA GLY A 254 7.25 1.10 -47.52
C GLY A 254 7.22 2.51 -46.92
N ASN A 255 6.45 2.68 -45.83
CA ASN A 255 6.24 3.99 -45.19
C ASN A 255 7.56 4.59 -44.71
N GLY A 256 7.89 5.80 -45.18
CA GLY A 256 9.15 6.45 -44.83
C GLY A 256 10.41 5.68 -45.27
N CYS A 257 10.27 4.68 -46.16
CA CYS A 257 11.37 3.84 -46.65
C CYS A 257 12.13 3.11 -45.53
N LEU A 258 11.42 2.67 -44.49
CA LEU A 258 12.01 2.00 -43.32
C LEU A 258 12.24 0.49 -43.55
N GLU A 259 11.64 -0.09 -44.59
CA GLU A 259 11.74 -1.52 -44.86
C GLU A 259 12.84 -1.81 -45.89
N PRO A 260 13.82 -2.68 -45.56
CA PRO A 260 14.86 -3.06 -46.50
C PRO A 260 14.33 -4.06 -47.54
N CYS A 261 14.73 -3.88 -48.79
CA CYS A 261 14.37 -4.80 -49.87
C CYS A 261 15.16 -6.10 -49.79
N LEU A 262 14.47 -7.23 -49.91
CA LEU A 262 15.04 -8.57 -49.82
C LEU A 262 15.28 -9.21 -51.20
N CYS A 263 15.43 -8.39 -52.24
CA CYS A 263 15.64 -8.87 -53.60
C CYS A 263 17.02 -9.50 -53.75
N VAL A 264 17.07 -10.69 -54.35
CA VAL A 264 18.29 -11.45 -54.60
C VAL A 264 18.77 -11.28 -56.04
N ASN A 265 20.01 -11.69 -56.33
CA ASN A 265 20.60 -11.68 -57.68
C ASN A 265 20.61 -10.30 -58.37
N GLY A 266 20.74 -9.22 -57.60
CA GLY A 266 20.78 -7.85 -58.15
C GLY A 266 19.43 -7.31 -58.61
N GLY A 267 18.32 -7.95 -58.23
CA GLY A 267 16.98 -7.43 -58.47
C GLY A 267 16.73 -6.11 -57.73
N VAL A 268 15.90 -5.25 -58.32
CA VAL A 268 15.52 -3.95 -57.75
C VAL A 268 14.06 -4.03 -57.30
N CYS A 269 13.77 -3.58 -56.08
CA CYS A 269 12.40 -3.52 -55.58
C CYS A 269 11.67 -2.25 -56.04
N ASP A 270 10.37 -2.37 -56.21
CA ASP A 270 9.46 -1.23 -56.23
C ASP A 270 9.43 -0.55 -54.85
N THR A 271 9.56 0.77 -54.82
CA THR A 271 9.75 1.55 -53.58
C THR A 271 8.46 1.72 -52.76
N VAL A 272 7.31 1.42 -53.35
CA VAL A 272 5.99 1.51 -52.69
C VAL A 272 5.62 0.15 -52.10
N THR A 273 5.72 -0.90 -52.90
CA THR A 273 5.22 -2.26 -52.59
C THR A 273 6.30 -3.22 -52.11
N GLY A 274 7.58 -2.94 -52.38
CA GLY A 274 8.69 -3.84 -52.11
C GLY A 274 8.83 -4.98 -53.11
N GLN A 275 7.96 -5.05 -54.14
CA GLN A 275 7.98 -6.13 -55.11
C GLN A 275 9.26 -6.10 -55.95
N CYS A 276 9.96 -7.23 -56.01
CA CYS A 276 11.21 -7.35 -56.74
C CYS A 276 11.00 -7.46 -58.25
N HIS A 277 11.64 -6.56 -58.98
CA HIS A 277 11.86 -6.66 -60.42
C HIS A 277 13.19 -7.35 -60.68
N CYS A 278 13.11 -8.55 -61.26
CA CYS A 278 14.28 -9.35 -61.58
C CYS A 278 15.09 -8.74 -62.72
N SER A 279 16.42 -8.84 -62.61
CA SER A 279 17.32 -8.57 -63.73
C SER A 279 17.06 -9.58 -64.87
N PRO A 280 17.42 -9.26 -66.13
CA PRO A 280 17.23 -10.17 -67.26
C PRO A 280 17.80 -11.57 -66.98
N GLY A 281 17.01 -12.62 -67.27
CA GLY A 281 17.39 -14.02 -67.05
C GLY A 281 16.95 -14.62 -65.72
N TYR A 282 16.30 -13.84 -64.84
CA TYR A 282 15.74 -14.32 -63.58
C TYR A 282 14.22 -14.08 -63.52
N THR A 283 13.51 -14.93 -62.78
CA THR A 283 12.04 -14.84 -62.60
C THR A 283 11.69 -14.81 -61.12
N VAL A 284 10.59 -14.13 -60.77
CA VAL A 284 10.09 -14.07 -59.39
C VAL A 284 9.55 -15.45 -58.99
N SER A 285 10.02 -16.01 -57.87
CA SER A 285 9.50 -17.26 -57.34
C SER A 285 8.22 -16.99 -56.54
N GLY A 286 7.05 -17.45 -57.02
CA GLY A 286 5.82 -17.43 -56.23
C GLY A 286 4.54 -16.90 -56.89
N GLN A 287 4.48 -16.72 -58.21
CA GLN A 287 3.20 -16.60 -58.92
C GLN A 287 2.93 -17.90 -59.70
N ILE A 288 2.17 -18.80 -59.09
CA ILE A 288 1.37 -19.85 -59.75
C ILE A 288 -0.10 -19.47 -59.53
#